data_AF-A0A0G1JPW4-F1
#
_entry.id   AF-A0A0G1JPW4-F1
#
_cell.length_a   1.000
_cell.length_b   1.000
_cell.length_c   1.000
_cell.angle_alpha   90.00
_cell.angle_beta   90.00
_cell.angle_gamma   90.00
#
_symmetry.space_group_name_H-M   'P 1'
#
loop_
_entity.id
_entity.type
_entity.pdbx_description
1 polymer ?
#
loop_
_entity_poly.entity_id
_entity_poly.type
_entity_poly.pdbx_seq_one_letter_code
_entity_poly.pdbx_strand_id
1 'polypeptide(L)'
;MSYIVIFEKDESTGGCFGTRTKITYSSQAEFEAATKLSTERIVAEGITEAKSLELLYTVPPICHLMAAVETAFTNVSNIPDHLELYVNNALIAILSDRQYLRENGLSPQPVNMHYYWHYKSMTMEATAKAAIVQVVLGFLDYQTLELNELALDYGFIQALKTTCAKAIKMYSHL
;
A
#
# COMPACT_ATOMS: atom_id res chain seq x y z
N MET A 1 -21.78 -3.38 22.04
CA MET A 1 -21.42 -3.47 20.61
C MET A 1 -20.04 -2.87 20.45
N SER A 2 -19.17 -3.50 19.66
CA SER A 2 -17.88 -2.91 19.30
C SER A 2 -18.08 -1.68 18.39
N TYR A 3 -17.19 -0.69 18.51
CA TYR A 3 -17.18 0.51 17.68
C TYR A 3 -16.00 0.44 16.71
N ILE A 4 -16.27 0.10 15.45
CA ILE A 4 -15.25 -0.14 14.43
C ILE A 4 -14.99 1.15 13.66
N VAL A 5 -13.71 1.47 13.48
CA VAL A 5 -13.25 2.64 12.73
C VAL A 5 -12.22 2.22 11.70
N ILE A 6 -12.33 2.79 10.50
CA ILE A 6 -11.34 2.66 9.43
C ILE A 6 -10.60 4.00 9.29
N PHE A 7 -9.29 3.93 9.47
CA PHE A 7 -8.37 5.03 9.20
C PHE A 7 -7.74 4.85 7.82
N GLU A 8 -7.46 5.95 7.14
CA GLU A 8 -6.67 5.98 5.92
C GLU A 8 -5.54 7.00 6.08
N LYS A 9 -4.36 6.58 5.64
CA LYS A 9 -3.18 7.43 5.65
C LYS A 9 -3.27 8.46 4.53
N ASP A 10 -2.91 9.70 4.85
CA ASP A 10 -2.91 10.82 3.90
C ASP A 10 -1.57 10.96 3.16
N GLU A 11 -1.46 11.98 2.30
CA GLU A 11 -0.28 12.24 1.48
C GLU A 11 0.99 12.50 2.31
N SER A 12 0.86 12.99 3.55
CA SER A 12 2.00 13.25 4.42
C SER A 12 2.76 11.97 4.80
N THR A 13 2.12 10.81 4.64
CA THR A 13 2.70 9.50 4.94
C THR A 13 3.53 8.91 3.78
N GLY A 14 3.79 9.67 2.72
CA GLY A 14 4.64 9.25 1.61
C GLY A 14 4.07 8.02 0.89
N GLY A 15 4.88 6.97 0.71
CA GLY A 15 4.44 5.75 0.04
C GLY A 15 3.33 4.99 0.77
N CYS A 16 3.06 5.30 2.04
CA CYS A 16 1.95 4.70 2.77
C CYS A 16 0.57 5.33 2.48
N PHE A 17 0.51 6.41 1.68
CA PHE A 17 -0.74 7.10 1.32
C PHE A 17 -1.81 6.11 0.83
N GLY A 18 -3.06 6.30 1.24
CA GLY A 18 -4.19 5.49 0.76
C GLY A 18 -4.30 4.08 1.36
N THR A 19 -3.33 3.64 2.16
CA THR A 19 -3.48 2.41 2.95
C THR A 19 -4.46 2.62 4.08
N ARG A 20 -5.18 1.55 4.44
CA ARG A 20 -6.23 1.58 5.47
C ARG A 20 -5.92 0.65 6.61
N THR A 21 -6.30 1.08 7.81
CA THR A 21 -6.19 0.30 9.04
C THR A 21 -7.55 0.25 9.73
N LYS A 22 -7.91 -0.92 10.25
CA LYS A 22 -9.08 -1.10 11.09
C LYS A 22 -8.66 -1.08 12.55
N ILE A 23 -9.36 -0.29 13.35
CA ILE A 23 -9.25 -0.34 14.82
C ILE A 23 -10.65 -0.58 15.38
N THR A 24 -10.73 -1.50 16.34
CA THR A 24 -11.96 -1.83 17.05
C THR A 24 -11.86 -1.29 18.47
N TYR A 25 -12.77 -0.38 18.82
CA TYR A 25 -12.91 0.15 20.16
C TYR A 25 -14.08 -0.53 20.88
N SER A 26 -14.06 -0.48 22.21
CA SER A 26 -15.14 -1.00 23.05
C SER A 26 -16.36 -0.09 23.04
N SER A 27 -16.17 1.21 22.74
CA SER A 27 -17.24 2.22 22.64
C SER A 27 -16.82 3.43 21.82
N GLN A 28 -17.79 4.26 21.41
CA GLN A 28 -17.54 5.56 20.79
C GLN A 28 -16.75 6.50 21.72
N ALA A 29 -17.05 6.51 23.02
CA ALA A 29 -16.36 7.36 23.99
C ALA A 29 -14.87 7.01 24.13
N GLU A 30 -14.52 5.73 24.03
CA GLU A 30 -13.13 5.27 24.00
C GLU A 30 -12.41 5.75 22.74
N PHE A 31 -13.05 5.62 21.58
CA PHE A 31 -12.53 6.15 20.33
C PHE A 31 -12.27 7.66 20.42
N GLU A 32 -13.27 8.44 20.84
CA GLU A 32 -13.14 9.90 21.00
C GLU A 32 -12.05 10.29 22.01
N ALA A 33 -11.80 9.48 23.03
CA ALA A 33 -10.69 9.69 23.96
C ALA A 33 -9.33 9.39 23.30
N ALA A 34 -9.25 8.35 22.46
CA ALA A 34 -8.01 7.90 21.82
C ALA A 34 -7.60 8.78 20.62
N THR A 35 -8.55 9.36 19.89
CA THR A 35 -8.25 10.03 18.60
C THR A 35 -8.08 11.54 18.69
N LYS A 36 -8.17 12.14 19.88
CA LYS A 36 -7.92 13.59 20.10
C LYS A 36 -6.58 14.11 19.56
N LEU A 37 -5.61 13.22 19.30
CA LEU A 37 -4.28 13.55 18.80
C LEU A 37 -3.92 12.79 17.51
N SER A 38 -4.86 12.02 16.93
CA SER A 38 -4.57 11.26 15.71
C SER A 38 -4.55 12.19 14.50
N THR A 39 -3.55 12.02 13.64
CA THR A 39 -3.44 12.72 12.35
C THR A 39 -3.99 11.88 11.20
N GLU A 40 -4.43 10.64 11.46
CA GLU A 40 -4.97 9.76 10.42
C GLU A 40 -6.40 10.16 10.06
N ARG A 41 -6.72 10.09 8.76
CA ARG A 41 -8.05 10.42 8.26
C ARG A 41 -9.02 9.30 8.59
N ILE A 42 -10.14 9.61 9.23
CA ILE A 42 -11.23 8.65 9.42
C ILE A 42 -12.01 8.53 8.10
N VAL A 43 -12.08 7.32 7.54
CA VAL A 43 -12.88 7.00 6.35
C VAL A 43 -14.30 6.60 6.72
N ALA A 44 -14.44 5.87 7.83
CA ALA A 44 -15.72 5.42 8.34
C ALA A 44 -15.60 5.05 9.82
N GLU A 45 -16.67 5.24 10.58
CA GLU A 45 -16.75 4.93 12.01
C GLU A 45 -18.14 4.38 12.37
N GLY A 46 -18.23 3.63 13.48
CA GLY A 46 -19.50 3.04 13.92
C GLY A 46 -20.08 2.01 12.95
N ILE A 47 -19.24 1.45 12.07
CA ILE A 47 -19.67 0.52 11.01
C ILE A 47 -19.71 -0.93 11.47
N THR A 48 -20.35 -1.78 10.66
CA THR A 48 -20.38 -3.22 10.87
C THR A 48 -19.06 -3.88 10.48
N GLU A 49 -18.83 -5.10 10.98
CA GLU A 49 -17.67 -5.92 10.59
C GLU A 49 -17.59 -6.11 9.07
N ALA A 50 -18.71 -6.49 8.45
CA ALA A 50 -18.77 -6.70 6.99
C ALA A 50 -18.38 -5.44 6.21
N LYS A 51 -18.89 -4.26 6.63
CA LYS A 51 -18.52 -3.01 5.96
C LYS A 51 -17.06 -2.64 6.18
N SER A 52 -16.50 -2.96 7.34
CA SER A 52 -15.09 -2.72 7.63
C SER A 52 -14.17 -3.56 6.74
N LEU A 53 -14.52 -4.82 6.49
CA LEU A 53 -13.79 -5.70 5.58
C LEU A 53 -13.89 -5.21 4.14
N GLU A 54 -15.08 -4.82 3.68
CA GLU A 54 -15.24 -4.22 2.34
C GLU A 54 -14.31 -3.01 2.15
N LEU A 55 -14.22 -2.13 3.14
CA LEU A 55 -13.36 -0.94 3.06
C LEU A 55 -11.85 -1.28 3.10
N LEU A 56 -11.45 -2.32 3.84
CA LEU A 56 -10.06 -2.77 3.86
C LEU A 56 -9.66 -3.44 2.54
N TYR A 57 -10.50 -4.34 2.02
CA TYR A 57 -10.20 -5.15 0.85
C TYR A 57 -10.39 -4.42 -0.49
N THR A 58 -10.96 -3.22 -0.47
CA THR A 58 -11.08 -2.36 -1.66
C THR A 58 -9.90 -1.42 -1.85
N VAL A 59 -8.88 -1.46 -0.98
CA VAL A 59 -7.67 -0.66 -1.14
C VAL A 59 -6.99 -0.99 -2.48
N PRO A 60 -6.62 0.04 -3.28
CA PRO A 60 -5.94 -0.21 -4.54
C PRO A 60 -4.60 -0.95 -4.35
N PRO A 61 -4.25 -1.94 -5.20
CA PRO A 61 -3.00 -2.70 -5.08
C PRO A 61 -1.74 -1.83 -5.05
N ILE A 62 -1.77 -0.71 -5.77
CA ILE A 62 -0.68 0.27 -5.78
C ILE A 62 -0.35 0.77 -4.37
N CYS A 63 -1.35 0.97 -3.50
CA CYS A 63 -1.13 1.46 -2.14
C CYS A 63 -0.36 0.44 -1.29
N HIS A 64 -0.65 -0.86 -1.44
CA HIS A 64 0.09 -1.92 -0.75
C HIS A 64 1.55 -1.98 -1.20
N LEU A 65 1.79 -1.92 -2.52
CA LEU A 65 3.13 -1.95 -3.08
C LEU A 65 3.95 -0.72 -2.67
N MET A 66 3.36 0.48 -2.70
CA MET A 66 4.04 1.71 -2.30
C MET A 66 4.33 1.75 -0.80
N ALA A 67 3.42 1.24 0.03
CA ALA A 67 3.68 1.11 1.46
C ALA A 67 4.81 0.13 1.76
N ALA A 68 4.92 -0.96 0.99
CA ALA A 68 6.04 -1.89 1.09
C ALA A 68 7.38 -1.22 0.76
N VAL A 69 7.42 -0.41 -0.32
CA VAL A 69 8.62 0.38 -0.66
C VAL A 69 8.95 1.37 0.45
N GLU A 70 7.98 2.14 0.94
CA GLU A 70 8.21 3.11 2.03
C GLU A 70 8.76 2.43 3.29
N THR A 71 8.20 1.28 3.66
CA THR A 71 8.63 0.51 4.84
C THR A 71 10.05 -0.02 4.67
N ALA A 72 10.40 -0.53 3.49
CA ALA A 72 11.75 -1.02 3.20
C ALA A 72 12.81 0.08 3.33
N PHE A 73 12.49 1.33 3.01
CA PHE A 73 13.40 2.47 3.12
C PHE A 73 13.40 3.13 4.51
N THR A 74 12.40 2.86 5.34
CA THR A 74 12.40 3.31 6.75
C THR A 74 13.43 2.51 7.56
N ASN A 75 13.60 1.23 7.25
CA ASN A 75 14.62 0.36 7.82
C ASN A 75 15.89 0.39 6.95
N VAL A 76 16.71 1.41 7.13
CA VAL A 76 17.90 1.73 6.29
C VAL A 76 18.98 0.64 6.20
N SER A 77 18.93 -0.41 7.01
CA SER A 77 19.81 -1.57 6.86
C SER A 77 19.22 -2.59 5.88
N ASN A 78 20.04 -3.09 4.96
CA ASN A 78 19.70 -4.19 4.04
C ASN A 78 18.39 -3.99 3.24
N ILE A 79 18.23 -2.79 2.67
CA ILE A 79 17.07 -2.39 1.87
C ILE A 79 16.67 -3.43 0.80
N PRO A 80 17.58 -4.10 0.06
CA PRO A 80 17.18 -5.11 -0.93
C PRO A 80 16.39 -6.29 -0.36
N ASP A 81 16.83 -6.86 0.77
CA ASP A 81 16.17 -8.01 1.38
C ASP A 81 14.86 -7.59 2.06
N HIS A 82 14.83 -6.41 2.68
CA HIS A 82 13.59 -5.84 3.22
C HIS A 82 12.58 -5.55 2.11
N LEU A 83 13.02 -5.02 0.96
CA LEU A 83 12.14 -4.75 -0.16
C LEU A 83 11.49 -6.03 -0.69
N GLU A 84 12.26 -7.11 -0.83
CA GLU A 84 11.71 -8.42 -1.22
C GLU A 84 10.67 -8.91 -0.20
N LEU A 85 11.00 -8.88 1.09
CA LEU A 85 10.08 -9.32 2.15
C LEU A 85 8.78 -8.51 2.15
N TYR A 86 8.86 -7.17 2.16
CA TYR A 86 7.68 -6.33 2.26
C TYR A 86 6.84 -6.35 0.98
N VAL A 87 7.47 -6.43 -0.20
CA VAL A 87 6.74 -6.57 -1.47
C VAL A 87 6.02 -7.92 -1.50
N ASN A 88 6.68 -9.02 -1.11
CA ASN A 88 6.02 -10.33 -1.02
C ASN A 88 4.79 -10.29 -0.09
N ASN A 89 4.91 -9.66 1.08
CA ASN A 89 3.77 -9.50 1.99
C ASN A 89 2.65 -8.65 1.38
N ALA A 90 2.99 -7.57 0.67
CA ALA A 90 2.01 -6.75 -0.05
C ALA A 90 1.30 -7.55 -1.16
N LEU A 91 2.01 -8.40 -1.89
CA LEU A 91 1.42 -9.26 -2.91
C LEU A 91 0.47 -10.30 -2.33
N ILE A 92 0.84 -10.92 -1.20
CA ILE A 92 -0.04 -11.85 -0.47
C ILE A 92 -1.31 -11.13 0.00
N ALA A 93 -1.17 -9.92 0.55
CA ALA A 93 -2.32 -9.10 0.94
C ALA A 93 -3.22 -8.82 -0.26
N ILE A 94 -2.67 -8.32 -1.38
CA ILE A 94 -3.43 -8.06 -2.61
C ILE A 94 -4.19 -9.30 -3.07
N LEU A 95 -3.57 -10.49 -3.07
CA LEU A 95 -4.25 -11.74 -3.46
C LEU A 95 -5.39 -12.10 -2.50
N SER A 96 -5.16 -11.97 -1.19
CA SER A 96 -6.18 -12.17 -0.16
C SER A 96 -7.36 -11.22 -0.36
N ASP A 97 -7.10 -9.94 -0.65
CA ASP A 97 -8.12 -8.94 -0.92
C ASP A 97 -8.96 -9.32 -2.15
N ARG A 98 -8.31 -9.76 -3.23
CA ARG A 98 -8.98 -10.18 -4.46
C ARG A 98 -9.85 -11.40 -4.26
N GLN A 99 -9.35 -12.38 -3.51
CA GLN A 99 -10.12 -13.57 -3.16
C GLN A 99 -11.37 -13.17 -2.36
N TYR A 100 -11.23 -12.34 -1.33
CA TYR A 100 -12.36 -11.84 -0.55
C TYR A 100 -13.39 -11.13 -1.43
N LEU A 101 -12.95 -10.21 -2.29
CA LEU A 101 -13.85 -9.48 -3.18
C LEU A 101 -14.63 -10.43 -4.10
N ARG A 102 -13.96 -11.43 -4.68
CA ARG A 102 -14.59 -12.44 -5.55
C ARG A 102 -15.61 -13.27 -4.79
N GLU A 103 -15.25 -13.79 -3.61
CA GLU A 103 -16.12 -14.63 -2.79
C GLU A 103 -17.39 -13.90 -2.32
N ASN A 104 -17.31 -12.58 -2.17
CA ASN A 104 -18.42 -11.74 -1.71
C ASN A 104 -19.14 -10.99 -2.85
N GLY A 105 -18.81 -11.25 -4.12
CA GLY A 105 -19.43 -10.59 -5.28
C GLY A 105 -19.16 -9.08 -5.33
N LEU A 106 -18.08 -8.63 -4.71
CA LEU A 106 -17.66 -7.23 -4.66
C LEU A 106 -16.68 -6.95 -5.80
N SER A 107 -16.69 -5.70 -6.28
CA SER A 107 -15.72 -5.22 -7.26
C SER A 107 -14.61 -4.41 -6.59
N PRO A 108 -13.36 -4.52 -7.06
CA PRO A 108 -12.30 -3.63 -6.61
C PRO A 108 -12.66 -2.18 -6.92
N GLN A 109 -12.26 -1.24 -6.07
CA GLN A 109 -12.36 0.16 -6.44
C GLN A 109 -11.42 0.45 -7.62
N PRO A 110 -11.86 1.26 -8.60
CA PRO A 110 -10.97 1.72 -9.65
C PRO A 110 -9.80 2.47 -9.01
N VAL A 111 -8.60 2.31 -9.59
CA VAL A 111 -7.44 3.09 -9.16
C VAL A 111 -7.78 4.57 -9.34
N ASN A 112 -7.89 5.30 -8.23
CA ASN A 112 -8.07 6.73 -8.27
C ASN A 112 -6.79 7.37 -8.82
N MET A 113 -6.92 8.20 -9.86
CA MET A 113 -5.80 8.98 -10.43
C MET A 113 -5.04 9.78 -9.38
N HIS A 114 -5.70 10.14 -8.28
CA HIS A 114 -5.08 10.82 -7.16
C HIS A 114 -3.91 10.02 -6.54
N TYR A 115 -4.09 8.72 -6.32
CA TYR A 115 -3.00 7.85 -5.83
C TYR A 115 -1.84 7.82 -6.82
N TYR A 116 -2.15 7.66 -8.11
CA TYR A 116 -1.13 7.65 -9.16
C TYR A 116 -0.29 8.93 -9.16
N TRP A 117 -0.93 10.10 -9.13
CA TRP A 117 -0.22 11.38 -9.16
C TRP A 117 0.62 11.62 -7.92
N HIS A 118 0.13 11.24 -6.74
CA HIS A 118 0.92 11.29 -5.51
C HIS A 118 2.21 10.47 -5.65
N TYR A 119 2.12 9.19 -6.00
CA TYR A 119 3.31 8.36 -6.14
C TYR A 119 4.20 8.78 -7.31
N LYS A 120 3.61 9.33 -8.39
CA LYS A 120 4.38 9.89 -9.49
C LYS A 120 5.22 11.08 -9.04
N SER A 121 4.69 11.94 -8.17
CA SER A 121 5.46 13.06 -7.60
C SER A 121 6.67 12.58 -6.80
N MET A 122 6.57 11.42 -6.13
CA MET A 122 7.70 10.81 -5.40
C MET A 122 8.84 10.34 -6.31
N THR A 123 8.63 10.25 -7.62
CA THR A 123 9.68 9.90 -8.61
C THR A 123 10.53 11.08 -9.05
N MET A 124 10.20 12.30 -8.63
CA MET A 124 10.89 13.52 -9.07
C MET A 124 12.26 13.71 -8.40
N GLU A 125 12.53 13.01 -7.30
CA GLU A 125 13.81 13.09 -6.60
C GLU A 125 14.84 12.11 -7.19
N ALA A 126 16.12 12.50 -7.19
CA ALA A 126 17.22 11.63 -7.62
C ALA A 126 17.65 10.68 -6.49
N THR A 127 16.76 9.77 -6.07
CA THR A 127 17.02 8.83 -4.97
C THR A 127 16.79 7.38 -5.38
N ALA A 128 17.38 6.45 -4.62
CA ALA A 128 17.11 5.03 -4.80
C ALA A 128 15.63 4.68 -4.61
N LYS A 129 14.94 5.34 -3.66
CA LYS A 129 13.50 5.16 -3.43
C LYS A 129 12.69 5.58 -4.66
N ALA A 130 12.98 6.75 -5.23
CA ALA A 130 12.30 7.27 -6.42
C ALA A 130 12.44 6.33 -7.64
N ALA A 131 13.63 5.77 -7.86
CA ALA A 131 13.85 4.80 -8.94
C ALA A 131 13.01 3.52 -8.77
N ILE A 132 12.81 3.06 -7.53
CA ILE A 132 11.98 1.88 -7.23
C ILE A 132 10.50 2.18 -7.37
N VAL A 133 10.04 3.34 -6.89
CA VAL A 133 8.66 3.81 -7.11
C VAL A 133 8.35 3.85 -8.61
N GLN A 134 9.29 4.29 -9.45
CA GLN A 134 9.12 4.31 -10.90
C GLN A 134 8.93 2.91 -11.51
N VAL A 135 9.65 1.89 -11.01
CA VAL A 135 9.46 0.49 -11.45
C VAL A 135 8.08 -0.03 -11.06
N VAL A 136 7.64 0.24 -9.83
CA VAL A 136 6.31 -0.19 -9.36
C VAL A 136 5.21 0.47 -10.21
N LEU A 137 5.32 1.77 -10.49
CA LEU A 137 4.37 2.48 -11.36
C LEU A 137 4.35 1.90 -12.78
N GLY A 138 5.53 1.67 -13.37
CA GLY A 138 5.63 1.11 -14.72
C GLY A 138 5.06 -0.31 -14.83
N PHE A 139 5.19 -1.11 -13.79
CA PHE A 139 4.57 -2.44 -13.72
C PHE A 139 3.04 -2.37 -13.70
N LEU A 140 2.49 -1.44 -12.92
CA LEU A 140 1.03 -1.27 -12.80
C LEU A 140 0.42 -0.68 -14.07
N ASP A 141 1.10 0.26 -14.73
CA ASP A 141 0.69 0.78 -16.04
C ASP A 141 0.61 -0.35 -17.08
N TYR A 142 1.54 -1.31 -17.02
CA TYR A 142 1.56 -2.50 -17.89
C TYR A 142 0.46 -3.54 -17.54
N GLN A 143 0.07 -3.64 -16.27
CA GLN A 143 -0.92 -4.63 -15.79
C GLN A 143 -2.36 -4.11 -15.66
N THR A 144 -2.64 -2.89 -16.13
CA THR A 144 -4.03 -2.37 -16.29
C THR A 144 -4.94 -3.26 -17.16
N LEU A 145 -4.39 -4.27 -17.84
CA LEU A 145 -5.14 -5.15 -18.74
C LEU A 145 -5.59 -6.49 -18.15
N GLU A 146 -4.97 -7.00 -17.08
CA GLU A 146 -5.41 -8.21 -16.37
C GLU A 146 -4.35 -8.53 -15.31
N LEU A 147 -4.63 -8.19 -14.04
CA LEU A 147 -4.01 -8.91 -12.93
C LEU A 147 -4.58 -10.34 -12.96
N ASN A 148 -4.19 -11.14 -13.95
CA ASN A 148 -4.39 -12.58 -13.88
C ASN A 148 -3.63 -13.03 -12.63
N GLU A 149 -4.33 -13.75 -11.75
CA GLU A 149 -3.87 -14.23 -10.44
C GLU A 149 -2.56 -15.04 -10.49
N LEU A 150 -2.06 -15.32 -11.71
CA LEU A 150 -0.85 -16.07 -12.04
C LEU A 150 0.33 -15.21 -12.56
N ALA A 151 0.15 -13.91 -12.79
CA ALA A 151 1.18 -13.00 -13.35
C ALA A 151 1.77 -12.03 -12.31
N LEU A 152 1.69 -12.38 -11.03
CA LEU A 152 2.60 -11.88 -9.98
C LEU A 152 3.94 -12.59 -10.11
N ASP A 153 4.51 -12.46 -11.30
CA ASP A 153 5.59 -13.29 -11.80
C ASP A 153 6.84 -13.07 -10.93
N TYR A 154 7.59 -14.14 -10.68
CA TYR A 154 8.93 -14.07 -10.09
C TYR A 154 9.79 -13.00 -10.78
N GLY A 155 9.53 -12.75 -12.07
CA GLY A 155 10.12 -11.67 -12.86
C GLY A 155 9.90 -10.25 -12.30
N PHE A 156 8.75 -9.93 -11.70
CA PHE A 156 8.50 -8.61 -11.10
C PHE A 156 9.39 -8.37 -9.87
N ILE A 157 9.42 -9.35 -8.96
CA ILE A 157 10.25 -9.29 -7.75
C ILE A 157 11.73 -9.21 -8.13
N GLN A 158 12.17 -10.01 -9.11
CA GLN A 158 13.55 -9.95 -9.60
C GLN A 158 13.89 -8.61 -10.28
N ALA A 159 12.97 -8.02 -11.04
CA ALA A 159 13.14 -6.70 -11.64
C ALA A 159 13.27 -5.61 -10.56
N LEU A 160 12.45 -5.68 -9.50
CA LEU A 160 12.55 -4.78 -8.35
C LEU A 160 13.89 -4.94 -7.62
N LYS A 161 14.30 -6.17 -7.29
CA LYS A 161 15.59 -6.44 -6.61
C LYS A 161 16.77 -5.96 -7.44
N THR A 162 16.78 -6.26 -8.74
CA THR A 162 17.83 -5.84 -9.66
C THR A 162 17.91 -4.31 -9.75
N THR A 163 16.75 -3.65 -9.84
CA THR A 163 16.70 -2.18 -9.89
C THR A 163 17.12 -1.58 -8.55
N CYS A 164 16.74 -2.19 -7.42
CA CYS A 164 17.12 -1.76 -6.08
C CYS A 164 18.64 -1.81 -5.90
N ALA A 165 19.26 -2.94 -6.24
CA ALA A 165 20.71 -3.10 -6.16
C ALA A 165 21.46 -2.08 -7.05
N LYS A 166 20.96 -1.84 -8.27
CA LYS A 166 21.54 -0.83 -9.19
C LYS A 166 21.36 0.59 -8.65
N ALA A 167 20.17 0.93 -8.19
CA ALA A 167 19.84 2.27 -7.71
C ALA A 167 20.61 2.59 -6.42
N ILE A 168 20.65 1.68 -5.45
CA ILE A 168 21.45 1.85 -4.22
C ILE A 168 22.91 2.13 -4.57
N LYS A 169 23.52 1.36 -5.48
CA LYS A 169 24.90 1.57 -5.92
C LYS A 169 25.11 2.92 -6.63
N MET A 170 24.13 3.35 -7.42
CA MET A 170 24.20 4.59 -8.20
C MET A 170 24.06 5.83 -7.31
N TYR A 171 23.21 5.76 -6.28
CA TYR A 171 22.89 6.86 -5.39
C TYR A 171 23.64 6.83 -4.05
N SER A 172 24.44 5.80 -3.75
CA SER A 172 25.29 5.73 -2.55
C SER A 172 26.52 6.66 -2.59
N HIS A 173 26.74 7.36 -3.71
CA HIS A 173 27.90 8.23 -3.95
C HIS A 173 27.52 9.71 -4.17
N LEU A 174 26.24 10.04 -3.99
CA LEU A 174 25.71 11.40 -4.00
C LEU A 174 25.48 11.88 -2.57
#